data_AF-A0A969LBB7-F1
#
_entry.id   AF-A0A969LBB7-F1
#
_cell.length_a   1.000
_cell.length_b   1.000
_cell.length_c   1.000
_cell.angle_alpha   90.00
_cell.angle_beta   90.00
_cell.angle_gamma   90.00
#
_symmetry.space_group_name_H-M   'P 1'
#
loop_
_entity.id
_entity.type
_entity.pdbx_description
1 polymer ?
#
loop_
_entity_poly.entity_id
_entity_poly.type
_entity_poly.pdbx_seq_one_letter_code
_entity_poly.pdbx_strand_id
1 'polypeptide(L)'
;IIERVKENNILVHIDFFYDYWVIGYVIDMDEEFIVVEVVSEEGDDDGFSCFRVEEIESITGRTNKLRKVEFYYENRRKFYSNN
;
A
#
# COMPACT_ATOMS: atom_id res chain seq x y z
N ILE A 1 6.97 -9.38 -9.05
CA ILE A 1 7.19 -8.04 -8.40
C ILE A 1 6.28 -7.88 -7.20
N ILE A 2 4.97 -8.14 -7.35
CA ILE A 2 3.96 -8.10 -6.28
C ILE A 2 4.37 -8.97 -5.07
N GLU A 3 4.76 -10.23 -5.30
CA GLU A 3 5.25 -11.11 -4.23
C GLU A 3 6.40 -10.48 -3.42
N ARG A 4 7.39 -9.88 -4.10
CA ARG A 4 8.51 -9.24 -3.41
C ARG A 4 8.08 -8.05 -2.56
N VAL A 5 7.13 -7.24 -3.03
CA VAL A 5 6.67 -6.08 -2.22
C VAL A 5 5.85 -6.54 -1.02
N LYS A 6 5.07 -7.62 -1.15
CA LYS A 6 4.39 -8.31 -0.04
C LYS A 6 5.38 -8.88 0.97
N GLU A 7 6.30 -9.74 0.53
CA GLU A 7 7.28 -10.42 1.40
C GLU A 7 8.17 -9.45 2.18
N ASN A 8 8.49 -8.31 1.60
CA ASN A 8 9.37 -7.31 2.22
C ASN A 8 8.60 -6.20 2.94
N ASN A 9 7.26 -6.31 3.03
CA ASN A 9 6.37 -5.30 3.62
C ASN A 9 6.70 -3.88 3.16
N ILE A 10 6.77 -3.68 1.84
CA ILE A 10 7.14 -2.39 1.25
C ILE A 10 5.87 -1.57 0.99
N LEU A 11 5.81 -0.34 1.50
CA LEU A 11 4.77 0.61 1.11
C LEU A 11 4.91 0.96 -0.38
N VAL A 12 3.85 0.73 -1.14
CA VAL A 12 3.81 0.94 -2.59
C VAL A 12 2.72 1.93 -2.99
N HIS A 13 2.97 2.66 -4.07
CA HIS A 13 1.97 3.32 -4.88
C HIS A 13 1.58 2.37 -6.01
N ILE A 14 0.30 2.11 -6.19
CA ILE A 14 -0.23 1.24 -7.24
C ILE A 14 -1.12 2.09 -8.12
N ASP A 15 -0.76 2.18 -9.40
CA ASP A 15 -1.53 2.87 -10.43
C ASP A 15 -2.37 1.85 -11.21
N PHE A 16 -3.62 2.19 -11.53
CA PHE A 16 -4.55 1.36 -12.29
C PHE A 16 -4.99 2.05 -13.59
N PHE A 17 -5.40 1.28 -14.60
CA PHE A 17 -5.70 1.76 -15.97
C PHE A 17 -6.83 2.80 -16.12
N TYR A 18 -7.53 3.19 -15.05
CA TYR A 18 -8.67 4.14 -15.06
C TYR A 18 -8.45 5.38 -14.17
N ASP A 19 -7.21 5.91 -14.16
CA ASP A 19 -6.81 7.10 -13.38
C ASP A 19 -7.11 7.00 -11.89
N TYR A 20 -7.10 5.78 -11.37
CA TYR A 20 -7.25 5.47 -9.96
C TYR A 20 -5.93 4.91 -9.44
N TRP A 21 -5.62 5.18 -8.18
CA TRP A 21 -4.42 4.69 -7.52
C TRP A 21 -4.65 4.51 -6.02
N VAL A 22 -3.80 3.70 -5.39
CA VAL A 22 -3.71 3.56 -3.94
C VAL A 22 -2.28 3.63 -3.45
N ILE A 23 -2.10 4.04 -2.20
CA ILE A 23 -0.88 3.80 -1.44
C ILE A 23 -1.20 2.74 -0.39
N GLY A 24 -0.34 1.74 -0.23
CA GLY A 24 -0.59 0.70 0.76
C GLY A 24 0.43 -0.43 0.77
N TYR A 25 0.18 -1.41 1.64
CA TYR A 25 0.95 -2.65 1.72
C TYR A 25 0.15 -3.78 1.09
N VAL A 26 0.77 -4.55 0.19
CA VAL A 26 0.16 -5.79 -0.30
C VAL A 26 0.24 -6.83 0.82
N ILE A 27 -0.89 -7.17 1.42
CA ILE A 27 -0.97 -8.12 2.54
C ILE A 27 -1.28 -9.55 2.07
N ASP A 28 -1.98 -9.69 0.95
CA ASP A 28 -2.23 -10.99 0.33
C ASP A 28 -2.34 -10.91 -1.19
N MET A 29 -2.16 -12.05 -1.85
CA MET A 29 -2.31 -12.16 -3.30
C MET A 29 -2.48 -13.61 -3.75
N ASP A 30 -3.13 -13.76 -4.88
CA ASP A 30 -3.09 -14.95 -5.71
C ASP A 30 -2.78 -14.58 -7.17
N GLU A 31 -3.12 -15.45 -8.13
CA GLU A 31 -2.89 -15.21 -9.56
C GLU A 31 -3.82 -14.15 -10.15
N GLU A 32 -4.98 -13.89 -9.53
CA GLU A 32 -6.02 -13.01 -10.05
C GLU A 32 -6.17 -11.72 -9.24
N PHE A 33 -5.91 -11.75 -7.93
CA PHE A 33 -6.21 -10.67 -7.00
C PHE A 33 -5.03 -10.28 -6.11
N ILE A 34 -5.05 -9.02 -5.67
CA ILE A 34 -4.23 -8.51 -4.57
C ILE A 34 -5.12 -7.92 -3.49
N VAL A 35 -4.73 -8.09 -2.23
CA VAL A 35 -5.33 -7.42 -1.08
C VAL A 35 -4.33 -6.41 -0.53
N VAL A 36 -4.77 -5.15 -0.41
CA VAL A 36 -3.96 -4.02 0.01
C VAL A 36 -4.51 -3.44 1.32
N GLU A 37 -3.66 -3.32 2.33
CA GLU A 37 -3.89 -2.44 3.49
C GLU A 37 -3.59 -1.01 3.04
N VAL A 38 -4.64 -0.20 2.86
CA VAL A 38 -4.56 1.12 2.25
C VAL A 38 -4.16 2.15 3.30
N VAL A 39 -3.28 3.05 2.88
CA VAL A 39 -2.79 4.16 3.70
C VAL A 39 -3.04 5.46 2.94
N SER A 40 -3.65 6.43 3.61
CA SER A 40 -3.87 7.77 3.03
C SER A 40 -2.55 8.49 2.78
N GLU A 41 -2.56 9.55 1.97
CA GLU A 41 -1.35 10.36 1.75
C GLU A 41 -0.81 11.03 3.04
N GLU A 42 -1.66 11.16 4.07
CA GLU A 42 -1.32 11.73 5.37
C GLU A 42 -0.83 10.67 6.39
N GLY A 43 -0.75 9.41 5.95
CA GLY A 43 -0.32 8.27 6.77
C GLY A 43 -1.41 7.78 7.72
N ASP A 44 -2.69 7.99 7.42
CA ASP A 44 -3.79 7.41 8.19
C ASP A 44 -4.21 6.05 7.59
N ASP A 45 -4.72 5.16 8.44
CA ASP A 45 -5.31 3.89 8.04
C ASP A 45 -6.59 4.15 7.23
N ASP A 46 -6.69 3.53 6.04
CA ASP A 46 -7.85 3.61 5.15
C ASP A 46 -8.40 2.22 4.79
N GLY A 47 -8.29 1.28 5.74
CA GLY A 47 -8.85 -0.06 5.63
C GLY A 47 -8.18 -0.95 4.59
N PHE A 48 -8.96 -1.90 4.06
CA PHE A 48 -8.49 -2.91 3.12
C PHE A 48 -9.25 -2.84 1.81
N SER A 49 -8.54 -3.00 0.70
CA SER A 49 -9.14 -3.07 -0.64
C SER A 49 -8.60 -4.26 -1.41
N CYS A 50 -9.44 -4.82 -2.29
CA CYS A 50 -9.09 -5.95 -3.16
C CYS A 50 -9.19 -5.52 -4.62
N PHE A 51 -8.14 -5.79 -5.40
CA PHE A 51 -8.05 -5.39 -6.80
C PHE A 51 -7.63 -6.57 -7.66
N ARG A 52 -8.01 -6.54 -8.94
CA ARG A 52 -7.56 -7.55 -9.89
C ARG A 52 -6.16 -7.20 -10.37
N VAL A 53 -5.29 -8.21 -10.49
CA VAL A 53 -3.91 -8.03 -10.97
C VAL A 53 -3.90 -7.40 -12.37
N GLU A 54 -4.87 -7.76 -13.22
CA GLU A 54 -5.00 -7.22 -14.58
C GLU A 54 -5.31 -5.72 -14.65
N GLU A 55 -5.81 -5.12 -13.57
CA GLU A 55 -6.13 -3.69 -13.51
C GLU A 55 -4.90 -2.84 -13.19
N ILE A 56 -3.82 -3.46 -12.71
CA ILE A 56 -2.60 -2.78 -12.28
C ILE A 56 -1.80 -2.34 -13.49
N GLU A 57 -1.63 -1.03 -13.63
CA GLU A 57 -0.76 -0.43 -14.64
C GLU A 57 0.70 -0.39 -14.15
N SER A 58 0.91 0.03 -12.90
CA SER A 58 2.26 0.17 -12.35
C SER A 58 2.31 0.00 -10.83
N ILE A 59 3.48 -0.41 -10.32
CA ILE A 59 3.76 -0.46 -8.88
C ILE A 59 5.08 0.25 -8.63
N THR A 60 5.02 1.31 -7.84
CA THR A 60 6.18 2.12 -7.47
C THR A 60 6.42 2.06 -5.97
N GLY A 61 7.63 1.70 -5.56
CA GLY A 61 8.02 1.63 -4.14
C GLY A 61 9.25 2.48 -3.82
N ARG A 62 9.52 2.66 -2.52
CA ARG A 62 10.78 3.23 -2.00
C ARG A 62 11.13 4.65 -2.46
N THR A 63 10.12 5.46 -2.81
CA THR A 63 10.31 6.88 -3.14
C THR A 63 10.40 7.74 -1.87
N ASN A 64 10.92 8.96 -1.99
CA ASN A 64 10.93 9.91 -0.86
C ASN A 64 9.51 10.30 -0.42
N LYS A 65 8.52 10.29 -1.33
CA LYS A 65 7.10 10.51 -0.98
C LYS A 65 6.61 9.38 -0.09
N LEU A 66 6.79 8.13 -0.53
CA LEU A 66 6.33 6.95 0.20
C LEU A 66 7.01 6.79 1.57
N ARG A 67 8.31 7.09 1.68
CA ARG A 67 9.00 7.07 2.99
C ARG A 67 8.41 8.06 3.99
N LYS A 68 7.90 9.21 3.54
CA LYS A 68 7.23 10.17 4.44
C LYS A 68 5.88 9.63 4.92
N VAL A 69 5.10 9.06 4.00
CA VAL A 69 3.81 8.44 4.32
C VAL A 69 4.01 7.29 5.32
N GLU A 70 4.96 6.40 5.04
CA GLU A 70 5.35 5.29 5.92
C GLU A 70 5.76 5.78 7.31
N PHE A 71 6.58 6.83 7.39
CA PHE A 71 6.97 7.43 8.66
C PHE A 71 5.75 7.94 9.46
N TYR A 72 4.81 8.65 8.83
CA TYR A 72 3.62 9.12 9.52
C TYR A 72 2.74 7.97 10.00
N TYR A 73 2.52 6.99 9.13
CA TYR A 73 1.72 5.80 9.43
C TYR A 73 2.25 5.01 10.63
N GLU A 74 3.55 4.72 10.65
CA GLU A 74 4.17 4.01 11.77
C GLU A 74 4.09 4.76 13.09
N ASN A 75 4.33 6.08 13.08
CA ASN A 75 4.31 6.89 14.29
C ASN A 75 2.89 7.01 14.86
N ARG A 76 1.88 7.17 13.99
CA ARG A 76 0.47 7.20 14.41
C ARG A 76 0.05 5.87 15.02
N ARG A 77 0.37 4.75 14.37
CA ARG A 77 0.10 3.41 14.93
C ARG A 77 0.74 3.23 16.30
N LYS A 78 2.00 3.64 16.49
CA LYS A 78 2.67 3.61 17.81
C LYS A 78 1.99 4.49 18.85
N PHE A 79 1.46 5.64 18.45
CA PHE A 79 0.76 6.55 19.35
C PHE A 79 -0.59 5.97 19.81
N TYR A 80 -1.39 5.44 18.87
CA TYR A 80 -2.70 4.87 19.19
C TYR A 80 -2.63 3.52 19.88
N SER A 81 -1.61 2.68 19.59
CA SER A 81 -1.43 1.38 20.27
C SER A 81 -0.93 1.48 21.72
N ASN A 82 -0.45 2.66 22.14
CA ASN A 82 0.04 2.91 23.50
C ASN A 82 -0.98 3.66 24.39
N ASN A 83 -2.21 3.85 23.91
CA ASN A 83 -3.36 4.33 24.69
C ASN A 83 -4.39 3.22 24.85
#